data_AF-A0A314XIK5-F1
#
_entry.id   AF-A0A314XIK5-F1
#
_cell.length_a   1.000
_cell.length_b   1.000
_cell.length_c   1.000
_cell.angle_alpha   90.00
_cell.angle_beta   90.00
_cell.angle_gamma   90.00
#
_symmetry.space_group_name_H-M   'P 1'
#
loop_
_entity.id
_entity.type
_entity.pdbx_description
1 polymer ?
#
loop_
_entity_poly.entity_id
_entity_poly.type
_entity_poly.pdbx_seq_one_letter_code
_entity_poly.pdbx_strand_id
1 'polypeptide(L)'
;MCPIRVHWHVKTNYKQYWRVKITITNFNYRLNYTQWTLVVEHPNLNHITEVFSFDYKPLTPYQSKNDTGLFYGTKFYNDLLKEAGPEGNVQSELILEKNANTFTFKEGWGFPRKVYFNGDECMMPQPDEFPGLPNAAHTNLITVPKLALFWLLMFLALP
;
A
#
# COMPACT_ATOMS: atom_id res chain seq x y z
N MET A 1 6.45 -7.28 -21.42
CA MET A 1 5.65 -7.56 -20.21
C MET A 1 6.60 -7.53 -19.03
N CYS A 2 6.27 -6.76 -17.99
CA CYS A 2 7.09 -6.62 -16.79
C CYS A 2 7.16 -7.98 -16.05
N PRO A 3 8.36 -8.59 -15.91
CA PRO A 3 8.54 -9.98 -15.46
C PRO A 3 8.54 -10.15 -13.93
N ILE A 4 7.87 -9.22 -13.24
CA ILE A 4 7.74 -9.17 -11.79
C ILE A 4 6.27 -8.91 -11.43
N ARG A 5 5.93 -9.08 -10.16
CA ARG A 5 4.66 -8.63 -9.60
C ARG A 5 4.91 -7.61 -8.51
N VAL A 6 4.31 -6.44 -8.65
CA VAL A 6 4.30 -5.42 -7.61
C VAL A 6 2.97 -5.50 -6.88
N HIS A 7 3.02 -5.81 -5.59
CA HIS A 7 1.87 -5.78 -4.72
C HIS A 7 1.91 -4.52 -3.87
N TRP A 8 0.92 -3.66 -4.08
CA TRP A 8 0.74 -2.40 -3.36
C TRP A 8 -0.41 -2.55 -2.37
N HIS A 9 -0.09 -2.54 -1.08
CA HIS A 9 -1.05 -2.80 -0.02
C HIS A 9 -1.17 -1.60 0.92
N VAL A 10 -2.34 -0.97 0.96
CA VAL A 10 -2.66 0.07 1.94
C VAL A 10 -2.91 -0.58 3.29
N LYS A 11 -1.99 -0.40 4.24
CA LYS A 11 -2.03 -1.08 5.56
C LYS A 11 -2.90 -0.34 6.56
N THR A 12 -2.56 0.93 6.82
CA THR A 12 -3.13 1.69 7.93
C THR A 12 -3.37 3.12 7.53
N ASN A 13 -4.51 3.66 7.95
CA ASN A 13 -4.92 5.03 7.71
C ASN A 13 -4.99 5.80 9.04
N TYR A 14 -3.99 6.61 9.36
CA TYR A 14 -3.95 7.44 10.57
C TYR A 14 -4.64 8.78 10.35
N LYS A 15 -4.65 9.69 11.34
CA LYS A 15 -5.24 11.03 11.17
C LYS A 15 -4.52 11.85 10.10
N GLN A 16 -3.20 11.99 10.22
CA GLN A 16 -2.36 12.82 9.36
C GLN A 16 -1.54 12.02 8.34
N TYR A 17 -1.37 10.71 8.54
CA TYR A 17 -0.53 9.86 7.72
C TYR A 17 -1.27 8.63 7.24
N TRP A 18 -0.73 7.96 6.24
CA TRP A 18 -1.15 6.63 5.83
C TRP A 18 0.07 5.79 5.49
N ARG A 19 -0.09 4.49 5.66
CA ARG A 19 0.98 3.51 5.52
C ARG A 19 0.68 2.56 4.37
N VAL A 20 1.66 2.40 3.49
CA VAL A 20 1.63 1.46 2.37
C VAL A 20 2.72 0.43 2.56
N LYS A 21 2.46 -0.82 2.18
CA LYS A 21 3.47 -1.86 2.01
C LYS A 21 3.60 -2.18 0.53
N ILE A 22 4.83 -2.13 0.04
CA ILE A 22 5.21 -2.55 -1.30
C ILE A 22 5.86 -3.92 -1.19
N THR A 23 5.50 -4.83 -2.07
CA THR A 23 6.17 -6.13 -2.22
C THR A 23 6.45 -6.37 -3.68
N ILE A 24 7.72 -6.53 -4.04
CA ILE A 24 8.16 -6.83 -5.40
C ILE A 24 8.54 -8.30 -5.41
N THR A 25 7.88 -9.10 -6.25
CA THR A 25 8.14 -10.54 -6.39
C THR A 25 8.66 -10.83 -7.77
N ASN A 26 9.77 -11.56 -7.87
CA ASN A 26 10.28 -12.04 -9.14
C ASN A 26 9.39 -13.16 -9.69
N PHE A 27 8.96 -13.04 -10.95
CA PHE A 27 8.29 -14.11 -11.69
C PHE A 27 9.13 -14.62 -12.87
N ASN A 28 10.35 -14.09 -13.02
CA ASN A 28 11.31 -14.55 -14.01
C ASN A 28 12.11 -15.75 -13.48
N TYR A 29 11.77 -16.95 -13.95
CA TYR A 29 12.49 -18.18 -13.60
C TYR A 29 13.91 -18.25 -14.18
N ARG A 30 14.28 -17.36 -15.10
CA ARG A 30 15.56 -17.42 -15.81
C ARG A 30 16.56 -16.37 -15.34
N LEU A 31 16.10 -15.34 -14.62
CA LEU A 31 16.91 -14.16 -14.29
C LEU A 31 16.69 -13.72 -12.85
N ASN A 32 17.81 -13.44 -12.18
CA ASN A 32 17.83 -12.70 -10.92
C ASN A 32 18.09 -11.21 -11.23
N TYR A 33 17.51 -10.31 -10.45
CA TYR A 33 17.72 -8.87 -10.63
C TYR A 33 18.65 -8.32 -9.55
N THR A 34 19.84 -7.90 -9.96
CA THR A 34 20.78 -7.14 -9.12
C THR A 34 20.59 -5.65 -9.36
N GLN A 35 20.70 -4.83 -8.30
CA GLN A 35 20.55 -3.37 -8.36
C GLN A 35 19.24 -2.97 -9.05
N TRP A 36 18.16 -3.67 -8.73
CA TRP A 36 16.86 -3.42 -9.31
C TRP A 36 16.36 -2.01 -8.95
N THR A 37 15.52 -1.47 -9.83
CA THR A 37 14.90 -0.16 -9.70
C THR A 37 13.41 -0.28 -9.95
N LEU A 38 12.63 0.39 -9.10
CA LEU A 38 11.18 0.50 -9.22
C LEU A 38 10.83 1.98 -9.26
N VAL A 39 10.27 2.45 -10.36
CA VAL A 39 9.73 3.81 -10.48
C VAL A 39 8.22 3.73 -10.32
N VAL A 40 7.67 4.57 -9.44
CA VAL A 40 6.24 4.63 -9.16
C VAL A 40 5.77 6.06 -9.37
N GLU A 41 4.67 6.23 -10.11
CA GLU A 41 3.98 7.50 -10.25
C GLU A 41 2.72 7.48 -9.39
N HIS A 42 2.64 8.37 -8.39
CA HIS A 42 1.49 8.51 -7.51
C HIS A 42 1.41 9.95 -6.96
N PRO A 43 0.23 10.60 -6.98
CA PRO A 43 0.07 12.03 -6.68
C PRO A 43 0.53 12.44 -5.27
N ASN A 44 0.62 11.50 -4.33
CA ASN A 44 1.05 11.73 -2.95
C ASN A 44 2.53 11.39 -2.66
N LEU A 45 3.33 10.99 -3.67
CA LEU A 45 4.77 10.74 -3.48
C LEU A 45 5.59 12.04 -3.27
N ASN A 46 5.00 13.18 -3.59
CA ASN A 46 5.54 14.51 -3.25
C ASN A 46 5.54 14.79 -1.73
N HIS A 47 4.72 14.06 -0.95
CA HIS A 47 4.58 14.20 0.51
C HIS A 47 4.98 12.91 1.24
N ILE A 48 6.11 12.32 0.83
CA ILE A 48 6.65 11.14 1.50
C ILE A 48 7.37 11.54 2.79
N THR A 49 7.07 10.84 3.88
CA THR A 49 7.69 11.09 5.19
C THR A 49 8.85 10.13 5.41
N GLU A 50 8.63 8.84 5.14
CA GLU A 50 9.62 7.81 5.43
C GLU A 50 9.47 6.62 4.48
N VAL A 51 10.61 6.04 4.10
CA VAL A 51 10.70 4.80 3.30
C VAL A 51 11.55 3.81 4.08
N PHE A 52 10.98 2.65 4.36
CA PHE A 52 11.65 1.59 5.11
C PHE A 52 12.25 0.57 4.17
N SER A 53 13.44 0.07 4.50
CA SER A 53 14.13 -1.03 3.81
C SER A 53 14.57 -0.75 2.37
N PHE A 54 13.98 0.21 1.64
CA PHE A 54 14.42 0.64 0.32
C PHE A 54 15.04 2.03 0.41
N ASP A 55 15.96 2.31 -0.52
CA ASP A 55 16.39 3.66 -0.78
C ASP A 55 15.38 4.35 -1.71
N TYR A 56 15.21 5.66 -1.50
CA TYR A 56 14.23 6.47 -2.22
C TYR A 56 14.87 7.73 -2.79
N LYS A 57 14.53 8.03 -4.04
CA LYS A 57 14.88 9.28 -4.70
C LYS A 57 13.67 9.84 -5.44
N PRO A 58 13.21 11.06 -5.15
CA PRO A 58 12.17 11.69 -5.95
C PRO A 58 12.72 11.98 -7.35
N LEU A 59 11.91 11.67 -8.36
CA LEU A 59 12.18 12.04 -9.76
C LEU A 59 11.33 13.26 -10.09
N THR A 60 11.99 14.40 -10.27
CA THR A 60 11.34 15.67 -10.63
C THR A 60 11.83 16.12 -12.01
N PRO A 61 11.42 15.41 -13.09
CA PRO A 61 11.89 15.71 -14.44
C PRO A 61 11.43 17.11 -14.90
N TYR A 62 10.34 17.61 -14.33
CA TYR A 62 9.80 18.95 -14.55
C TYR A 62 9.52 19.61 -13.21
N GLN A 63 9.70 20.94 -13.11
CA GLN A 63 9.43 21.71 -11.88
C GLN A 63 7.97 21.58 -11.39
N SER A 64 7.05 21.22 -12.30
CA SER A 64 5.61 21.12 -12.02
C SER A 64 5.14 19.73 -11.58
N LYS A 65 5.96 18.68 -11.71
CA LYS A 65 5.53 17.29 -11.49
C LYS A 65 6.52 16.53 -10.60
N ASN A 66 6.17 16.43 -9.31
CA ASN A 66 6.96 15.79 -8.26
C ASN A 66 6.27 14.54 -7.69
N ASP A 67 5.41 13.91 -8.48
CA ASP A 67 4.60 12.75 -8.10
C ASP A 67 5.25 11.41 -8.46
N THR A 68 6.52 11.43 -8.89
CA THR A 68 7.24 10.24 -9.33
C THR A 68 8.40 9.94 -8.37
N GLY A 69 8.47 8.72 -7.90
CA GLY A 69 9.49 8.25 -6.97
C GLY A 69 10.26 7.07 -7.54
N LEU A 70 11.60 7.10 -7.43
CA LEU A 70 12.49 5.98 -7.69
C LEU A 70 12.80 5.27 -6.37
N PHE A 71 12.52 3.98 -6.33
CA PHE A 71 12.88 3.06 -5.26
C PHE A 71 13.94 2.10 -5.77
N TYR A 72 14.92 1.77 -4.93
CA TYR A 72 15.94 0.79 -5.25
C TYR A 72 16.40 0.08 -3.98
N GLY A 73 16.99 -1.11 -4.17
CA GLY A 73 17.52 -1.89 -3.06
C GLY A 73 18.78 -1.27 -2.47
N THR A 74 18.88 -1.33 -1.15
CA THR A 74 20.10 -1.00 -0.41
C THR A 74 21.14 -2.08 -0.65
N LYS A 75 22.33 -1.63 -1.05
CA LYS A 75 23.46 -2.50 -1.41
C LYS A 75 23.75 -3.49 -0.28
N PHE A 76 23.94 -4.77 -0.63
CA PHE A 76 24.20 -5.88 0.29
C PHE A 76 23.06 -6.27 1.24
N TYR A 77 21.91 -5.60 1.20
CA TYR A 77 20.75 -5.93 2.04
C TYR A 77 19.62 -6.54 1.21
N ASN A 78 19.14 -5.79 0.21
CA ASN A 78 18.04 -6.19 -0.65
C ASN A 78 18.20 -5.68 -2.09
N ASP A 79 19.43 -5.39 -2.51
CA ASP A 79 19.79 -5.08 -3.88
C ASP A 79 19.72 -6.29 -4.82
N LEU A 80 19.51 -7.50 -4.29
CA LEU A 80 19.27 -8.71 -5.04
C LEU A 80 17.82 -9.18 -4.89
N LEU A 81 17.09 -9.19 -6.00
CA LEU A 81 15.82 -9.89 -6.13
C LEU A 81 16.09 -11.29 -6.68
N LYS A 82 15.97 -12.29 -5.79
CA LYS A 82 16.31 -13.71 -6.03
C LYS A 82 15.33 -14.40 -6.98
N GLU A 83 15.54 -15.70 -7.19
CA GLU A 83 14.80 -16.55 -8.14
C GLU A 83 13.28 -16.48 -7.95
N ALA A 84 12.54 -16.82 -9.00
CA ALA A 84 11.08 -16.74 -8.99
C ALA A 84 10.45 -17.67 -7.93
N GLY A 85 9.52 -17.12 -7.15
CA GLY A 85 8.81 -17.87 -6.12
C GLY A 85 8.53 -17.04 -4.85
N PRO A 86 7.95 -17.67 -3.81
CA PRO A 86 7.61 -17.00 -2.56
C PRO A 86 8.81 -16.35 -1.87
N GLU A 87 10.00 -16.96 -1.97
CA GLU A 87 11.24 -16.46 -1.38
C GLU A 87 11.97 -15.42 -2.27
N GLY A 88 11.48 -15.22 -3.49
CA GLY A 88 12.00 -14.28 -4.49
C GLY A 88 11.41 -12.89 -4.38
N ASN A 89 11.19 -12.40 -3.16
CA ASN A 89 10.54 -11.10 -2.95
C ASN A 89 11.35 -10.15 -2.07
N VAL A 90 11.15 -8.86 -2.30
CA VAL A 90 11.65 -7.77 -1.45
C VAL A 90 10.46 -6.91 -1.04
N GLN A 91 10.53 -6.36 0.18
CA GLN A 91 9.43 -5.63 0.78
C GLN A 91 9.92 -4.31 1.38
N SER A 92 9.03 -3.32 1.33
CA SER A 92 9.24 -2.02 1.92
C SER A 92 7.92 -1.50 2.48
N GLU A 93 8.00 -0.63 3.48
CA GLU A 93 6.87 0.15 3.93
C GLU A 93 7.13 1.63 3.66
N LEU A 94 6.06 2.37 3.35
CA LEU A 94 6.07 3.80 3.15
C LEU A 94 5.17 4.46 4.18
N ILE A 95 5.61 5.58 4.74
CA ILE A 95 4.75 6.53 5.46
C ILE A 95 4.60 7.77 4.61
N LEU A 96 3.36 8.11 4.34
CA LEU A 96 2.97 9.21 3.46
C LEU A 96 2.10 10.17 4.27
N GLU A 97 2.41 11.47 4.21
CA GLU A 97 1.58 12.50 4.81
C GLU A 97 0.34 12.72 3.94
N LYS A 98 -0.80 12.95 4.60
CA LYS A 98 -2.06 13.25 3.91
C LYS A 98 -2.14 14.73 3.59
N ASN A 99 -2.33 15.03 2.32
CA ASN A 99 -2.78 16.34 1.91
C ASN A 99 -4.31 16.43 2.04
N ALA A 100 -4.81 17.28 2.94
CA ALA A 100 -6.25 17.40 3.23
C ALA A 100 -7.11 17.77 2.01
N ASN A 101 -6.51 18.40 0.98
CA ASN A 101 -7.22 18.85 -0.21
C ASN A 101 -7.34 17.77 -1.30
N THR A 102 -6.44 16.77 -1.30
CA THR A 102 -6.33 15.81 -2.39
C THR A 102 -6.46 14.35 -1.95
N PHE A 103 -6.29 14.06 -0.67
CA PHE A 103 -6.31 12.70 -0.14
C PHE A 103 -7.71 12.06 -0.19
N THR A 104 -7.82 10.90 -0.83
CA THR A 104 -9.04 10.10 -0.92
C THR A 104 -8.70 8.64 -1.15
N PHE A 105 -9.58 7.71 -0.78
CA PHE A 105 -9.45 6.29 -1.18
C PHE A 105 -10.52 5.87 -2.19
N LYS A 106 -11.22 6.83 -2.77
CA LYS A 106 -12.20 6.59 -3.82
C LYS A 106 -11.50 6.29 -5.14
N GLU A 107 -12.13 5.48 -5.99
CA GLU A 107 -11.75 5.27 -7.39
C GLU A 107 -10.27 4.87 -7.57
N GLY A 108 -9.76 4.05 -6.66
CA GLY A 108 -8.38 3.56 -6.75
C GLY A 108 -7.31 4.62 -6.48
N TRP A 109 -7.65 5.81 -5.96
CA TRP A 109 -6.67 6.90 -5.76
C TRP A 109 -5.45 6.49 -4.93
N GLY A 110 -5.63 5.60 -3.95
CA GLY A 110 -4.54 5.13 -3.07
C GLY A 110 -3.54 4.19 -3.74
N PHE A 111 -3.71 3.88 -5.04
CA PHE A 111 -2.86 2.99 -5.82
C PHE A 111 -2.06 3.76 -6.87
N PRO A 112 -0.87 3.27 -7.27
CA PRO A 112 -0.06 3.91 -8.29
C PRO A 112 -0.79 4.09 -9.61
N ARG A 113 -0.47 5.17 -10.32
CA ARG A 113 -0.97 5.43 -11.69
C ARG A 113 -0.12 4.70 -12.72
N LYS A 114 1.19 4.65 -12.50
CA LYS A 114 2.17 3.94 -13.34
C LYS A 114 3.26 3.32 -12.50
N VAL A 115 3.80 2.22 -13.01
CA VAL A 115 4.92 1.52 -12.41
C VAL A 115 5.88 1.10 -13.51
N TYR A 116 7.17 1.38 -13.31
CA TYR A 116 8.25 0.87 -14.16
C TYR A 116 9.21 0.05 -13.31
N PHE A 117 9.66 -1.08 -13.85
CA PHE A 117 10.68 -1.91 -13.23
C PHE A 117 11.88 -2.02 -14.16
N ASN A 118 13.05 -1.57 -13.71
CA ASN A 118 14.26 -1.51 -14.54
C ASN A 118 14.07 -0.82 -15.91
N GLY A 119 13.18 0.16 -15.97
CA GLY A 119 12.85 0.91 -17.18
C GLY A 119 11.68 0.34 -18.00
N ASP A 120 11.26 -0.91 -17.75
CA ASP A 120 10.12 -1.52 -18.43
C ASP A 120 8.80 -1.12 -17.75
N GLU A 121 7.82 -0.68 -18.54
CA GLU A 121 6.48 -0.36 -18.03
C GLU A 121 5.72 -1.64 -17.62
N CYS A 122 5.20 -1.64 -16.40
CA CYS A 122 4.41 -2.74 -15.85
C CYS A 122 2.92 -2.50 -16.12
N MET A 123 2.21 -3.56 -16.49
CA MET A 123 0.77 -3.51 -16.71
C MET A 123 0.06 -3.25 -15.37
N MET A 124 -0.86 -2.28 -15.39
CA MET A 124 -1.68 -1.89 -14.23
C MET A 124 -3.14 -2.24 -14.54
N PRO A 125 -3.94 -2.63 -13.53
CA PRO A 125 -5.38 -2.78 -13.69
C PRO A 125 -6.03 -1.42 -13.93
N GLN A 126 -7.28 -1.41 -14.41
CA GLN A 126 -8.01 -0.16 -14.55
C GLN A 126 -8.39 0.40 -13.16
N PRO A 127 -8.54 1.74 -13.01
CA PRO A 127 -8.80 2.35 -11.70
C PRO A 127 -10.05 1.83 -10.96
N ASP A 128 -11.05 1.39 -11.70
CA ASP A 128 -12.31 0.79 -11.23
C ASP A 128 -12.17 -0.66 -10.77
N GLU A 129 -11.10 -1.36 -11.17
CA GLU A 129 -10.78 -2.73 -10.75
C GLU A 129 -9.99 -2.77 -9.43
N PHE A 130 -9.48 -1.62 -8.95
CA PHE A 130 -8.81 -1.58 -7.67
C PHE A 130 -9.76 -1.88 -6.51
N PRO A 131 -9.30 -2.61 -5.48
CA PRO A 131 -10.15 -2.94 -4.35
C PRO A 131 -10.55 -1.66 -3.61
N GLY A 132 -11.85 -1.45 -3.48
CA GLY A 132 -12.42 -0.40 -2.63
C GLY A 132 -12.21 -0.72 -1.15
N LEU A 133 -12.27 0.32 -0.31
CA LEU A 133 -12.33 0.11 1.13
C LEU A 133 -13.62 -0.62 1.49
N PRO A 134 -13.58 -1.62 2.40
CA PRO A 134 -14.79 -2.25 2.89
C PRO A 134 -15.66 -1.18 3.58
N ASN A 135 -16.86 -0.93 3.03
CA ASN A 135 -17.85 0.00 3.61
C ASN A 135 -18.49 -0.54 4.91
N ALA A 136 -18.02 -1.67 5.43
CA ALA A 136 -18.60 -2.32 6.60
C ALA A 136 -17.89 -1.84 7.87
N ALA A 137 -18.39 -0.77 8.47
CA ALA A 137 -18.36 -0.74 9.92
C ALA A 137 -19.18 -1.96 10.38
N HIS A 138 -18.55 -2.93 11.03
CA HIS A 138 -19.30 -3.91 11.80
C HIS A 138 -20.10 -3.13 12.83
N THR A 139 -21.36 -2.86 12.54
CA THR A 139 -22.31 -2.52 13.57
C THR A 139 -22.38 -3.78 14.42
N ASN A 140 -21.64 -3.76 15.54
CA ASN A 140 -21.99 -4.62 16.65
C ASN A 140 -23.44 -4.28 16.93
N LEU A 141 -24.37 -5.09 16.40
CA LEU A 141 -25.72 -5.18 16.92
C LEU A 141 -25.49 -5.61 18.36
N ILE A 142 -25.36 -4.62 19.25
CA ILE A 142 -25.46 -4.84 20.67
C ILE A 142 -26.84 -5.41 20.80
N THR A 143 -26.90 -6.74 20.85
CA THR A 143 -28.11 -7.47 21.08
C THR A 143 -28.61 -6.92 22.42
N VAL A 144 -29.64 -6.08 22.35
CA VAL A 144 -30.35 -5.50 23.48
C VAL A 144 -30.99 -6.55 24.41
N PRO A 145 -31.22 -7.86 24.08
CA PRO A 145 -31.98 -8.71 24.97
C PRO A 145 -31.20 -9.13 26.21
N LYS A 146 -29.86 -8.97 26.26
CA LYS A 146 -29.09 -9.33 27.48
C LYS A 146 -29.25 -8.30 28.61
N LEU A 147 -29.30 -7.01 28.28
CA LEU A 147 -29.59 -5.96 29.27
C LEU A 147 -31.07 -5.99 29.68
N ALA A 148 -31.99 -6.18 28.74
CA ALA A 148 -33.42 -6.28 29.06
C ALA A 148 -33.73 -7.48 29.98
N LEU A 149 -33.11 -8.65 29.75
CA LEU A 149 -33.28 -9.83 30.60
C LEU A 149 -32.68 -9.63 32.00
N PHE A 150 -31.52 -8.97 32.10
CA PHE A 150 -30.91 -8.64 33.40
C PHE A 150 -31.79 -7.70 34.23
N TRP A 151 -32.40 -6.69 33.58
CA TRP A 151 -33.30 -5.76 34.26
C TRP A 151 -34.61 -6.44 34.68
N LEU A 152 -35.16 -7.32 33.84
CA LEU A 152 -36.35 -8.11 34.18
C LEU A 152 -36.13 -9.05 35.37
N LEU A 153 -34.95 -9.69 35.43
CA LEU A 153 -34.57 -10.56 36.55
C LEU A 153 -34.36 -9.78 37.86
N MET A 154 -33.84 -8.56 37.79
CA MET A 154 -33.72 -7.67 38.95
C MET A 154 -35.10 -7.23 39.47
N PHE A 155 -36.06 -6.91 38.58
CA PHE A 155 -37.43 -6.56 38.97
C PHE A 155 -38.19 -7.72 39.62
N LEU A 156 -37.96 -8.96 39.18
CA LEU A 156 -38.59 -10.17 39.75
C LEU A 156 -37.97 -10.61 41.09
N ALA A 157 -36.81 -10.07 41.48
CA ALA A 157 -36.09 -10.42 42.70
C ALA A 157 -36.31 -9.43 43.86
N LEU A 158 -37.11 -8.38 43.68
CA LEU A 158 -37.54 -7.49 44.76
C LEU A 158 -38.80 -8.06 45.44
N PRO A 159 -38.78 -8.33 46.77
CA PRO A 159 -39.94 -8.82 47.52
C PRO A 159 -41.05 -7.78 47.71
#